data_AF-A0A3L6JMM2-F1
#
_entry.id   AF-A0A3L6JMM2-F1
#
_cell.length_a   1.000
_cell.length_b   1.000
_cell.length_c   1.000
_cell.angle_alpha   90.00
_cell.angle_beta   90.00
_cell.angle_gamma   90.00
#
_symmetry.space_group_name_H-M   'P 1'
#
loop_
_entity.id
_entity.type
_entity.pdbx_description
1 polymer ?
#
loop_
_entity_poly.entity_id
_entity_poly.type
_entity_poly.pdbx_seq_one_letter_code
_entity_poly.pdbx_strand_id
1 'polypeptide(L)'
;MADEEKYRVEPQDVEEKEEKKGLFRPLPQPEQEFRKTDGKRPQPVVRLLGIPMYEKHRDILLILLMPMLTGLIDTAIYSFVIVSAVETSATYMFFLPALAAIPIGLAVSETGPALVSAFLSAIFFIVFYVIFLASPGILLPELGITDFIISGIAFAVGAFILVVVASILGVVIGVIVREFA
;
A
#
# COMPACT_ATOMS: atom_id res chain seq x y z
N MET A 1 -43.73 -37.47 27.27
CA MET A 1 -44.44 -36.41 26.55
C MET A 1 -43.65 -35.14 26.85
N ALA A 2 -42.70 -34.82 25.99
CA ALA A 2 -42.86 -33.91 24.83
C ALA A 2 -42.41 -32.52 25.28
N ASP A 3 -41.18 -32.11 24.96
CA ASP A 3 -40.82 -31.26 23.79
C ASP A 3 -40.49 -29.86 24.37
N GLU A 4 -39.52 -29.06 23.95
CA GLU A 4 -38.62 -29.02 22.80
C GLU A 4 -37.60 -27.91 23.11
N GLU A 5 -36.32 -28.20 22.85
CA GLU A 5 -35.40 -27.35 22.09
C GLU A 5 -35.33 -25.83 22.36
N LYS A 6 -34.22 -25.41 22.98
CA LYS A 6 -33.52 -24.19 22.54
C LYS A 6 -32.01 -24.42 22.55
N TYR A 7 -31.60 -25.32 21.65
CA TYR A 7 -30.21 -25.58 21.33
C TYR A 7 -29.55 -24.35 20.71
N ARG A 8 -28.44 -23.92 21.30
CA ARG A 8 -27.32 -23.36 20.52
C ARG A 8 -26.27 -24.46 20.48
N VAL A 9 -26.32 -25.28 19.44
CA VAL A 9 -25.25 -26.21 19.11
C VAL A 9 -24.08 -25.36 18.62
N GLU A 10 -23.11 -25.09 19.49
CA GLU A 10 -21.76 -24.82 19.00
C GLU A 10 -21.25 -26.13 18.39
N PRO A 11 -20.62 -26.10 17.20
CA PRO A 11 -20.08 -27.32 16.61
C PRO A 11 -19.07 -27.94 17.58
N GLN A 12 -19.44 -29.11 18.10
CA GLN A 12 -18.50 -30.10 18.64
C GLN A 12 -17.49 -30.39 17.54
N ASP A 13 -16.28 -29.86 17.67
CA ASP A 13 -15.07 -30.41 17.06
C ASP A 13 -13.85 -29.75 17.72
N VAL A 14 -13.71 -29.98 19.03
CA VAL A 14 -12.39 -30.00 19.66
C VAL A 14 -12.37 -31.28 20.47
N GLU A 15 -11.96 -32.37 19.82
CA GLU A 15 -11.43 -33.53 20.54
C GLU A 15 -10.24 -33.02 21.37
N GLU A 16 -10.49 -32.67 22.63
CA GLU A 16 -9.46 -32.51 23.65
C GLU A 16 -8.78 -33.87 23.83
N LYS A 17 -7.82 -34.16 22.95
CA LYS A 17 -6.93 -35.30 23.12
C LYS A 17 -6.16 -35.09 24.41
N GLU A 18 -6.47 -35.93 25.39
CA GLU A 18 -5.80 -36.03 26.68
C GLU A 18 -4.28 -35.79 26.55
N GLU A 19 -3.81 -34.65 27.05
CA GLU A 19 -2.39 -34.32 27.04
C GLU A 19 -1.63 -35.32 27.94
N LYS A 20 -0.88 -36.23 27.31
CA LYS A 20 0.06 -37.10 28.03
C LYS A 20 1.18 -36.25 28.65
N LYS A 21 1.14 -36.09 29.98
CA LYS A 21 2.20 -35.43 30.77
C LYS A 21 3.44 -36.32 30.86
N GLY A 22 4.61 -35.80 30.48
CA GLY A 22 5.91 -36.46 30.73
C GLY A 22 7.00 -36.12 29.71
N LEU A 23 8.19 -36.68 29.91
CA LEU A 23 9.42 -36.51 29.09
C LEU A 23 9.25 -36.92 27.61
N PHE A 24 8.15 -37.60 27.29
CA PHE A 24 7.77 -38.03 25.94
C PHE A 24 6.68 -37.15 25.33
N ARG A 25 6.44 -35.95 25.86
CA ARG A 25 5.60 -34.95 25.18
C ARG A 25 6.22 -34.69 23.80
N PRO A 26 5.54 -35.01 22.68
CA PRO A 26 6.04 -34.59 21.39
C PRO A 26 6.25 -33.09 21.44
N LEU A 27 7.39 -32.62 20.92
CA LEU A 27 7.62 -31.18 20.78
C LEU A 27 6.36 -30.57 20.16
N PRO A 28 5.84 -29.44 20.70
CA PRO A 28 4.69 -28.78 20.12
C PRO A 28 5.00 -28.62 18.64
N GLN A 29 4.24 -29.36 17.81
CA GLN A 29 4.33 -29.16 16.38
C GLN A 29 3.92 -27.71 16.20
N PRO A 30 4.77 -26.86 15.60
CA PRO A 30 4.33 -25.51 15.31
C PRO A 30 3.07 -25.69 14.47
N GLU A 31 1.92 -25.25 15.00
CA GLU A 31 0.71 -24.94 14.24
C GLU A 31 1.04 -23.76 13.33
N GLN A 32 2.02 -23.94 12.46
CA GLN A 32 2.38 -22.99 11.45
C GLN A 32 1.85 -23.62 10.17
N GLU A 33 0.86 -22.95 9.60
CA GLU A 33 0.20 -23.24 8.32
C GLU A 33 1.19 -23.21 7.14
N PHE A 34 2.35 -23.87 7.25
CA PHE A 34 3.27 -24.07 6.14
C PHE A 34 2.69 -25.15 5.25
N ARG A 35 1.88 -24.75 4.26
CA ARG A 35 1.61 -25.64 3.13
C ARG A 35 2.93 -25.88 2.40
N LYS A 36 3.48 -27.10 2.57
CA LYS A 36 4.61 -27.60 1.78
C LYS A 36 4.20 -27.55 0.31
N THR A 37 4.67 -26.52 -0.40
CA THR A 37 4.59 -26.45 -1.85
C THR A 37 5.93 -26.95 -2.39
N ASP A 38 5.89 -27.90 -3.31
CA ASP A 38 7.00 -28.63 -3.92
C ASP A 38 8.39 -27.97 -3.81
N GLY A 39 9.26 -28.57 -3.00
CA GLY A 39 10.71 -28.37 -3.04
C GLY A 39 11.28 -27.00 -2.66
N LYS A 40 10.44 -26.00 -2.30
CA LYS A 40 10.91 -24.66 -1.89
C LYS A 40 10.75 -24.45 -0.38
N ARG A 41 11.65 -23.63 0.19
CA ARG A 41 11.67 -23.27 1.63
C ARG A 41 10.24 -22.88 2.08
N PRO A 42 9.78 -23.36 3.24
CA PRO A 42 8.43 -23.05 3.72
C PRO A 42 8.24 -21.53 3.81
N GLN A 43 7.21 -21.02 3.13
CA GLN A 43 6.83 -19.61 3.18
C GLN A 43 5.72 -19.43 4.22
N PRO A 44 5.82 -18.43 5.11
CA PRO A 44 4.75 -18.15 6.06
C PRO A 44 3.50 -17.66 5.31
N VAL A 45 2.34 -18.12 5.76
CA VAL A 45 1.03 -17.64 5.32
C VAL A 45 0.66 -16.46 6.22
N VAL A 46 0.37 -15.32 5.60
CA VAL A 46 0.03 -14.06 6.26
C VAL A 46 -1.36 -13.62 5.82
N ARG A 47 -2.12 -12.98 6.72
CA ARG A 47 -3.44 -12.43 6.38
C ARG A 47 -3.30 -10.97 5.98
N LEU A 48 -3.62 -10.64 4.72
CA LEU A 48 -3.76 -9.26 4.26
C LEU A 48 -5.25 -8.97 4.08
N LEU A 49 -5.79 -7.97 4.79
CA LEU A 49 -7.21 -7.62 4.73
C LEU A 49 -8.16 -8.81 4.97
N GLY A 50 -7.76 -9.73 5.87
CA GLY A 50 -8.53 -10.94 6.19
C GLY A 50 -8.35 -12.11 5.20
N ILE A 51 -7.64 -11.91 4.09
CA ILE A 51 -7.38 -12.95 3.09
C ILE A 51 -6.03 -13.61 3.38
N PRO A 52 -5.96 -14.95 3.59
CA PRO A 52 -4.70 -15.65 3.78
C PRO A 52 -3.95 -15.74 2.44
N MET A 53 -2.71 -15.28 2.42
CA MET A 53 -1.82 -15.32 1.25
C MET A 53 -0.38 -15.59 1.65
N TYR A 54 0.44 -16.04 0.71
CA TYR A 54 1.88 -16.18 0.95
C TYR A 54 2.54 -14.81 1.09
N GLU A 55 3.52 -14.70 1.99
CA GLU A 55 4.28 -13.48 2.24
C GLU A 55 4.82 -12.82 0.97
N LYS A 56 5.40 -13.60 0.05
CA LYS A 56 5.92 -13.08 -1.21
C LYS A 56 4.85 -12.41 -2.08
N HIS A 57 3.61 -12.91 -2.04
CA HIS A 57 2.50 -12.30 -2.79
C HIS A 57 2.04 -11.01 -2.13
N ARG A 58 1.95 -10.99 -0.79
CA ARG A 58 1.67 -9.77 -0.02
C ARG A 58 2.66 -8.67 -0.38
N ASP A 59 3.96 -8.98 -0.37
CA ASP A 59 5.01 -7.98 -0.58
C ASP A 59 4.97 -7.39 -1.99
N ILE A 60 4.74 -8.23 -3.01
CA ILE A 60 4.53 -7.76 -4.39
C ILE A 60 3.30 -6.84 -4.47
N LEU A 61 2.22 -7.20 -3.79
CA LEU A 61 0.98 -6.42 -3.79
C LEU A 61 1.20 -5.06 -3.11
N LEU A 62 1.92 -5.02 -1.98
CA LEU A 62 2.26 -3.77 -1.28
C LEU A 62 3.19 -2.87 -2.08
N ILE A 63 4.20 -3.44 -2.76
CA ILE A 63 5.13 -2.70 -3.63
C ILE A 63 4.40 -2.01 -4.78
N LEU A 64 3.27 -2.55 -5.26
CA LEU A 64 2.50 -1.92 -6.32
C LEU A 64 1.41 -0.97 -5.77
N LEU A 65 0.63 -1.45 -4.79
CA LEU A 65 -0.56 -0.79 -4.30
C LEU A 65 -0.24 0.47 -3.49
N MET A 66 0.78 0.42 -2.63
CA MET A 66 1.13 1.55 -1.77
C MET A 66 1.64 2.76 -2.60
N PRO A 67 2.55 2.58 -3.57
CA PRO A 67 2.94 3.67 -4.46
C PRO A 67 1.80 4.18 -5.33
N MET A 68 0.91 3.30 -5.81
CA MET A 68 -0.24 3.73 -6.59
C MET A 68 -1.18 4.62 -5.79
N LEU A 69 -1.50 4.23 -4.54
CA LEU A 69 -2.35 5.03 -3.65
C LEU A 69 -1.66 6.36 -3.29
N THR A 70 -0.36 6.34 -3.04
CA THR A 70 0.42 7.54 -2.75
C THR A 70 0.41 8.50 -3.94
N GLY A 71 0.69 8.02 -5.15
CA GLY A 71 0.63 8.83 -6.36
C GLY A 71 -0.77 9.39 -6.66
N LEU A 72 -1.83 8.69 -6.28
CA LEU A 72 -3.20 9.19 -6.36
C LEU A 72 -3.47 10.32 -5.37
N ILE A 73 -2.98 10.18 -4.12
CA ILE A 73 -3.06 11.23 -3.09
C ILE A 73 -2.27 12.47 -3.53
N ASP A 74 -1.05 12.29 -4.04
CA ASP A 74 -0.21 13.37 -4.54
C ASP A 74 -0.89 14.10 -5.70
N THR A 75 -1.51 13.35 -6.61
CA THR A 75 -2.30 13.93 -7.70
C THR A 75 -3.42 14.81 -7.14
N ALA A 76 -4.18 14.31 -6.17
CA ALA A 76 -5.23 15.10 -5.53
C ALA A 76 -4.69 16.37 -4.86
N ILE A 77 -3.58 16.28 -4.13
CA ILE A 77 -2.92 17.44 -3.50
C ILE A 77 -2.57 18.49 -4.54
N TYR A 78 -1.84 18.10 -5.60
CA TYR A 78 -1.40 19.04 -6.63
C TYR A 78 -2.58 19.63 -7.41
N SER A 79 -3.60 18.81 -7.71
CA SER A 79 -4.84 19.27 -8.33
C SER A 79 -5.55 20.32 -7.49
N PHE A 80 -5.67 20.12 -6.17
CA PHE A 80 -6.29 21.12 -5.28
C PHE A 80 -5.52 22.43 -5.24
N VAL A 81 -4.19 22.37 -5.29
CA VAL A 81 -3.37 23.58 -5.31
C VAL A 81 -3.51 24.34 -6.64
N ILE A 82 -3.58 23.64 -7.79
CA ILE A 82 -3.84 24.28 -9.09
C ILE A 82 -5.21 24.96 -9.12
N VAL A 83 -6.24 24.29 -8.59
CA VAL A 83 -7.60 24.84 -8.51
C VAL A 83 -7.71 25.95 -7.44
N SER A 84 -6.59 26.32 -6.81
CA SER A 84 -6.49 27.39 -5.81
C SER A 84 -7.36 27.15 -4.57
N ALA A 85 -7.66 25.88 -4.26
CA ALA A 85 -8.39 25.50 -3.06
C ALA A 85 -7.49 25.50 -1.81
N VAL A 86 -6.17 25.55 -1.98
CA VAL A 86 -5.14 25.55 -0.93
C VAL A 86 -4.07 26.58 -1.28
N GLU A 87 -3.43 27.16 -0.26
CA GLU A 87 -2.31 28.08 -0.44
C GLU A 87 -1.20 27.44 -1.30
N THR A 88 -0.74 28.19 -2.31
CA THR A 88 0.34 27.80 -3.23
C THR A 88 1.73 27.86 -2.57
N SER A 89 1.82 27.57 -1.27
CA SER A 89 3.09 27.54 -0.57
C SER A 89 3.86 26.27 -0.97
N ALA A 90 5.11 26.45 -1.40
CA ALA A 90 6.04 25.36 -1.72
C ALA A 90 6.18 24.36 -0.56
N THR A 91 5.94 24.81 0.66
CA THR A 91 5.91 23.96 1.86
C THR A 91 4.83 22.87 1.75
N TYR A 92 3.59 23.20 1.39
CA TYR A 92 2.52 22.20 1.30
C TYR A 92 2.72 21.22 0.14
N MET A 93 3.20 21.72 -1.00
CA MET A 93 3.52 20.89 -2.16
C MET A 93 4.65 19.89 -1.91
N PHE A 94 5.52 20.15 -0.92
CA PHE A 94 6.61 19.24 -0.57
C PHE A 94 6.27 18.32 0.59
N PHE A 95 5.74 18.86 1.69
CA PHE A 95 5.53 18.10 2.93
C PHE A 95 4.33 17.15 2.86
N LEU A 96 3.25 17.51 2.17
CA LEU A 96 2.09 16.62 2.08
C LEU A 96 2.42 15.32 1.30
N PRO A 97 3.09 15.36 0.14
CA PRO A 97 3.57 14.14 -0.52
C PRO A 97 4.57 13.35 0.32
N ALA A 98 5.45 14.02 1.05
CA ALA A 98 6.38 13.34 1.95
C ALA A 98 5.63 12.57 3.06
N LEU A 99 4.60 13.17 3.67
CA LEU A 99 3.77 12.48 4.65
C LEU A 99 2.98 11.32 4.03
N ALA A 100 2.45 11.51 2.82
CA ALA A 100 1.71 10.49 2.10
C ALA A 100 2.55 9.24 1.77
N ALA A 101 3.87 9.41 1.61
CA ALA A 101 4.79 8.31 1.31
C ALA A 101 5.30 7.54 2.54
N ILE A 102 5.10 8.03 3.77
CA ILE A 102 5.52 7.34 5.01
C ILE A 102 5.00 5.89 5.08
N PRO A 103 3.71 5.60 4.78
CA PRO A 103 3.17 4.24 4.82
C PRO A 103 3.92 3.25 3.92
N ILE A 104 4.53 3.69 2.81
CA ILE A 104 5.34 2.81 1.94
C ILE A 104 6.54 2.27 2.73
N GLY A 105 7.25 3.15 3.45
CA GLY A 105 8.40 2.75 4.27
C GLY A 105 8.03 1.88 5.47
N LEU A 106 6.82 2.07 6.01
CA LEU A 106 6.30 1.25 7.11
C LEU A 106 5.87 -0.15 6.64
N ALA A 107 5.29 -0.27 5.44
CA ALA A 107 4.68 -1.51 4.97
C ALA A 107 5.62 -2.46 4.22
N VAL A 108 6.66 -1.94 3.54
CA VAL A 108 7.57 -2.76 2.74
C VAL A 108 8.75 -3.23 3.59
N SER A 109 8.88 -4.52 3.85
CA SER A 109 9.86 -5.12 4.77
C SER A 109 11.33 -4.78 4.48
N GLU A 110 11.70 -4.62 3.20
CA GLU A 110 13.08 -4.36 2.79
C GLU A 110 13.29 -2.90 2.32
N THR A 111 14.39 -2.28 2.75
CA THR A 111 14.72 -0.88 2.42
C THR A 111 14.90 -0.63 0.92
N GLY A 112 15.55 -1.56 0.19
CA GLY A 112 15.79 -1.41 -1.25
C GLY A 112 14.48 -1.32 -2.05
N PRO A 113 13.59 -2.32 -1.96
CA PRO A 113 12.26 -2.27 -2.55
C PRO A 113 11.41 -1.09 -2.09
N ALA A 114 11.53 -0.65 -0.84
CA ALA A 114 10.83 0.54 -0.36
C ALA A 114 11.26 1.81 -1.11
N LEU A 115 12.56 2.00 -1.35
CA LEU A 115 13.06 3.14 -2.13
C LEU A 115 12.63 3.08 -3.61
N VAL A 116 12.61 1.88 -4.21
CA VAL A 116 12.07 1.69 -5.56
C VAL A 116 10.58 2.06 -5.60
N SER A 117 9.84 1.72 -4.54
CA SER A 117 8.43 2.05 -4.39
C SER A 117 8.20 3.57 -4.32
N ALA A 118 9.13 4.34 -3.74
CA ALA A 118 9.08 5.81 -3.77
C ALA A 118 9.16 6.37 -5.20
N PHE A 119 10.05 5.83 -6.03
CA PHE A 119 10.16 6.23 -7.43
C PHE A 119 8.92 5.81 -8.22
N LEU A 120 8.40 4.61 -7.96
CA LEU A 120 7.18 4.12 -8.58
C LEU A 120 5.96 5.01 -8.24
N SER A 121 5.92 5.58 -7.02
CA SER A 121 4.89 6.54 -6.61
C SER A 121 4.87 7.77 -7.52
N ALA A 122 6.06 8.31 -7.82
CA ALA A 122 6.19 9.46 -8.70
C ALA A 122 5.77 9.14 -10.15
N ILE A 123 6.00 7.91 -10.63
CA ILE A 123 5.51 7.47 -11.94
C ILE A 123 3.98 7.44 -11.94
N PHE A 124 3.36 6.83 -10.94
CA PHE A 124 1.91 6.81 -10.80
C PHE A 124 1.33 8.22 -10.70
N PHE A 125 1.98 9.10 -9.94
CA PHE A 125 1.65 10.53 -9.88
C PHE A 125 1.64 11.16 -11.27
N ILE A 126 2.69 11.04 -12.08
CA ILE A 126 2.70 11.61 -13.45
C ILE A 126 1.52 11.09 -14.27
N VAL A 127 1.27 9.77 -14.22
CA VAL A 127 0.22 9.15 -15.02
C VAL A 127 -1.15 9.72 -14.62
N PHE A 128 -1.45 9.74 -13.32
CA PHE A 128 -2.72 10.26 -12.81
C PHE A 128 -2.84 11.77 -13.02
N TYR A 129 -1.76 12.51 -12.85
CA TYR A 129 -1.73 13.95 -13.00
C TYR A 129 -1.93 14.39 -14.45
N VAL A 130 -1.32 13.70 -15.42
CA VAL A 130 -1.57 13.93 -16.85
C VAL A 130 -3.03 13.63 -17.21
N ILE A 131 -3.59 12.52 -16.70
CA ILE A 131 -5.01 12.19 -16.90
C ILE A 131 -5.91 13.28 -16.31
N PHE A 132 -5.59 13.74 -15.09
CA PHE A 132 -6.33 14.80 -14.42
C PHE A 132 -6.29 16.09 -15.21
N LEU A 133 -5.10 16.53 -15.62
CA LEU A 133 -4.93 17.73 -16.42
C LEU A 133 -5.72 17.60 -17.73
N ALA A 134 -5.58 16.51 -18.48
CA ALA A 134 -6.27 16.33 -19.75
C ALA A 134 -7.82 16.30 -19.63
N SER A 135 -8.37 16.03 -18.44
CA SER A 135 -9.82 15.86 -18.25
C SER A 135 -10.69 17.05 -18.69
N PRO A 136 -10.41 18.33 -18.36
CA PRO A 136 -11.14 19.47 -18.91
C PRO A 136 -11.09 19.56 -20.44
N GLY A 137 -9.97 19.23 -21.09
CA GLY A 137 -9.88 19.24 -22.56
C GLY A 137 -10.73 18.16 -23.24
N ILE A 138 -10.99 17.05 -22.54
CA ILE A 138 -11.90 15.99 -23.01
C ILE A 138 -13.37 16.41 -22.83
N LEU A 139 -13.68 17.10 -21.74
CA LEU A 139 -15.05 17.52 -21.41
C LEU A 139 -15.49 18.79 -22.16
N LEU A 140 -14.55 19.68 -22.49
CA LEU A 140 -14.78 20.96 -23.17
C LEU A 140 -13.83 21.09 -24.37
N PRO A 141 -14.22 20.59 -25.57
CA PRO A 141 -13.35 20.52 -26.74
C PRO A 141 -12.89 21.89 -27.27
N GLU A 142 -13.60 22.96 -26.91
CA GLU A 142 -13.34 24.34 -27.33
C GLU A 142 -12.00 24.89 -26.81
N LEU A 143 -11.42 24.27 -25.77
CA LEU A 143 -10.20 24.74 -25.11
C LEU A 143 -8.89 24.36 -25.82
N GLY A 144 -8.94 23.66 -26.96
CA GLY A 144 -7.73 23.29 -27.71
C GLY A 144 -6.84 22.31 -26.93
N ILE A 145 -7.13 21.01 -27.10
CA ILE A 145 -6.47 19.90 -26.37
C ILE A 145 -4.93 19.95 -26.49
N THR A 146 -4.39 20.34 -27.65
CA THR A 146 -2.95 20.32 -27.92
C THR A 146 -2.15 21.30 -27.05
N ASP A 147 -2.56 22.58 -27.02
CA ASP A 147 -1.84 23.62 -26.26
C ASP A 147 -1.98 23.39 -24.75
N PHE A 148 -3.12 22.84 -24.35
CA PHE A 148 -3.38 22.42 -22.97
C PHE A 148 -2.47 21.25 -22.55
N ILE A 149 -2.29 20.22 -23.41
CA ILE A 149 -1.41 19.08 -23.10
C ILE A 149 0.05 19.54 -22.97
N ILE A 150 0.54 20.39 -23.87
CA ILE A 150 1.95 20.82 -23.87
C ILE A 150 2.27 21.63 -22.60
N SER A 151 1.39 22.57 -22.23
CA SER A 151 1.52 23.35 -20.99
C SER A 151 1.37 22.47 -19.75
N GLY A 152 0.42 21.53 -19.75
CA GLY A 152 0.22 20.56 -18.67
C GLY A 152 1.44 19.66 -18.44
N ILE A 153 2.09 19.17 -19.50
CA ILE A 153 3.32 18.37 -19.41
C ILE A 153 4.46 19.20 -18.80
N ALA A 154 4.62 20.47 -19.20
CA ALA A 154 5.67 21.32 -18.63
C ALA A 154 5.49 21.52 -17.12
N PHE A 155 4.26 21.74 -16.66
CA PHE A 155 3.94 21.80 -15.23
C PHE A 155 4.14 20.45 -14.52
N ALA A 156 3.81 19.34 -15.18
CA ALA A 156 3.98 18.00 -14.62
C ALA A 156 5.45 17.63 -14.35
N VAL A 157 6.39 18.07 -15.19
CA VAL A 157 7.83 17.79 -14.99
C VAL A 157 8.36 18.46 -13.71
N GLY A 158 7.97 19.72 -13.45
CA GLY A 158 8.37 20.42 -12.23
C GLY A 158 7.78 19.78 -10.97
N ALA A 159 6.49 19.42 -11.03
CA ALA A 159 5.82 18.71 -9.96
C ALA A 159 6.43 17.32 -9.71
N PHE A 160 6.81 16.60 -10.77
CA PHE A 160 7.39 15.27 -10.68
C PHE A 160 8.68 15.25 -9.87
N ILE A 161 9.61 16.17 -10.14
CA ILE A 161 10.88 16.22 -9.39
C ILE A 161 10.61 16.44 -7.89
N LEU A 162 9.68 17.34 -7.56
CA LEU A 162 9.28 17.57 -6.17
C LEU A 162 8.67 16.32 -5.52
N VAL A 163 7.75 15.65 -6.21
CA VAL A 163 7.10 14.43 -5.71
C VAL A 163 8.12 13.29 -5.53
N VAL A 164 9.11 13.15 -6.42
CA VAL A 164 10.19 12.16 -6.26
C VAL A 164 10.95 12.42 -4.96
N VAL A 165 11.43 13.65 -4.77
CA VAL A 165 12.25 13.99 -3.58
C VAL A 165 11.42 13.85 -2.30
N ALA A 166 10.18 14.35 -2.32
CA ALA A 166 9.27 14.25 -1.19
C ALA A 166 8.92 12.79 -0.86
N SER A 167 8.59 11.98 -1.87
CA SER A 167 8.31 10.55 -1.70
C SER A 167 9.50 9.81 -1.11
N ILE A 168 10.72 10.05 -1.62
CA ILE A 168 11.94 9.42 -1.08
C ILE A 168 12.12 9.80 0.40
N LEU A 169 11.97 11.08 0.74
CA LEU A 169 12.08 11.53 2.13
C LEU A 169 11.04 10.84 3.02
N GLY A 170 9.78 10.80 2.58
CA GLY A 170 8.69 10.12 3.29
C GLY A 170 8.96 8.65 3.53
N VAL A 171 9.38 7.92 2.49
CA VAL A 171 9.75 6.52 2.59
C VAL A 171 10.91 6.32 3.56
N VAL A 172 11.96 7.15 3.50
CA VAL A 172 13.10 7.06 4.42
C VAL A 172 12.65 7.27 5.86
N ILE A 173 11.78 8.24 6.13
CA ILE A 173 11.20 8.45 7.46
C ILE A 173 10.43 7.20 7.90
N GLY A 174 9.59 6.63 7.04
CA GLY A 174 8.84 5.40 7.33
C GLY A 174 9.76 4.22 7.65
N VAL A 175 10.84 4.04 6.88
CA VAL A 175 11.84 2.99 7.14
C VAL A 175 12.51 3.21 8.49
N ILE A 176 12.95 4.43 8.80
CA ILE A 176 13.58 4.74 10.09
C ILE A 176 12.60 4.44 11.23
N VAL A 177 11.36 4.88 11.14
CA VAL A 177 10.35 4.61 12.18
C VAL A 177 10.16 3.11 12.37
N ARG A 178 10.10 2.32 11.29
CA ARG A 178 9.96 0.86 11.38
C ARG A 178 11.16 0.17 12.04
N GLU A 179 12.38 0.61 11.75
CA GLU A 179 13.61 -0.01 12.28
C GLU A 179 13.87 0.33 13.76
N PHE A 180 13.33 1.44 14.25
CA PHE A 180 13.60 1.95 15.60
C PHE A 180 12.37 2.01 16.54
N ALA A 181 11.20 1.55 16.11
CA ALA A 181 9.99 1.44 16.93
C ALA A 181 9.83 0.03 17.52
#